data_AF-A0A7T8H1Y8-F1
#
_entry.id   AF-A0A7T8H1Y8-F1
#
_cell.length_a   1.000
_cell.length_b   1.000
_cell.length_c   1.000
_cell.angle_alpha   90.00
_cell.angle_beta   90.00
_cell.angle_gamma   90.00
#
_symmetry.space_group_name_H-M   'P 1'
#
loop_
_entity.id
_entity.type
_entity.pdbx_description
1 polymer ?
#
loop_
_entity_poly.entity_id
_entity_poly.type
_entity_poly.pdbx_seq_one_letter_code
_entity_poly.pdbx_strand_id
1 'polypeptide(L)'
;MAGDFVDCCHMKNKNHPDCCPVVTKPNDPFYSKNNRPNCQSVIRSRQIKKPNSMTHKRCEIGVENSNSAWIDASFLYGSTKKRADFLRTFKEFVPKILGKGSKLHLPYRQGYKNYYKPRVDGSVSIEFATAGFRLHSLISSWYDLVDSNYRVKSKLHLRDIFRSPLGLLNGTVYDDIMRGMAQQPLKEFNNIYTPEMTEWMLRKGSNDFGFDIAAITIQRGRDHQLKGYTAY
;
A
#
# COMPACT_ATOMS: atom_id res chain seq x y z
N MET A 1 3.92 2.11 25.37
CA MET A 1 2.49 1.88 25.09
C MET A 1 2.40 0.58 24.30
N ALA A 2 1.90 -0.50 24.89
CA ALA A 2 1.64 -1.73 24.16
C ALA A 2 0.48 -1.44 23.20
N GLY A 3 0.80 -1.24 21.92
CA GLY A 3 -0.14 -0.81 20.89
C GLY A 3 -0.98 -1.98 20.39
N ASP A 4 -1.92 -2.46 21.20
CA ASP A 4 -2.95 -3.36 20.71
C ASP A 4 -3.97 -2.53 19.90
N PHE A 5 -3.99 -2.76 18.59
CA PHE A 5 -4.99 -2.17 17.71
C PHE A 5 -6.39 -2.60 18.15
N VAL A 6 -7.33 -1.64 18.22
CA VAL A 6 -8.74 -1.93 18.50
C VAL A 6 -9.26 -2.89 17.44
N ASP A 7 -9.63 -4.11 17.86
CA ASP A 7 -10.29 -5.07 16.99
C ASP A 7 -11.78 -4.73 16.89
N CYS A 8 -12.17 -4.09 15.79
CA CYS A 8 -13.55 -3.70 15.51
C CYS A 8 -14.50 -4.87 15.22
N CYS A 9 -13.96 -6.07 15.03
CA CYS A 9 -14.77 -7.27 14.87
C CYS A 9 -15.12 -7.93 16.21
N HIS A 10 -14.43 -7.55 17.29
CA HIS A 10 -14.71 -8.05 18.62
C HIS A 10 -16.02 -7.43 19.16
N MET A 11 -16.90 -8.24 19.78
CA MET A 11 -18.21 -7.79 20.28
C MET A 11 -18.12 -6.56 21.20
N LYS A 12 -17.09 -6.49 22.04
CA LYS A 12 -16.84 -5.35 22.95
C LYS A 12 -16.66 -4.01 22.22
N ASN A 13 -16.17 -4.04 20.98
CA ASN A 13 -15.82 -2.84 20.21
C ASN A 13 -16.86 -2.51 19.12
N LYS A 14 -17.98 -3.24 19.06
CA LYS A 14 -19.01 -3.09 18.01
C LYS A 14 -19.53 -1.65 17.88
N ASN A 15 -19.59 -0.93 19.00
CA ASN A 15 -20.07 0.46 19.08
C ASN A 15 -18.94 1.47 19.29
N HIS A 16 -17.67 1.06 19.12
CA HIS A 16 -16.55 1.97 19.29
C HIS A 16 -16.61 3.07 18.21
N PRO A 17 -16.47 4.36 18.57
CA PRO A 17 -16.67 5.48 17.63
C PRO A 17 -15.70 5.43 16.44
N ASP A 18 -14.50 4.91 16.66
CA ASP A 18 -13.50 4.78 15.61
C ASP A 18 -13.67 3.51 14.76
N CYS A 19 -14.62 2.63 15.05
CA CYS A 19 -14.76 1.37 14.31
C CYS A 19 -15.65 1.51 13.07
N CYS A 20 -15.15 1.04 11.93
CA CYS A 20 -15.91 0.91 10.68
C CYS A 20 -15.50 -0.37 9.92
N PRO A 21 -15.72 -1.56 10.51
CA PRO A 21 -15.26 -2.81 9.93
C PRO A 21 -15.96 -3.11 8.60
N VAL A 22 -15.29 -3.92 7.77
CA VAL A 22 -15.94 -4.52 6.60
C VAL A 22 -16.68 -5.76 7.08
N VAL A 23 -18.01 -5.73 7.07
CA VAL A 23 -18.86 -6.86 7.45
C VAL A 23 -19.46 -7.47 6.20
N THR A 24 -19.30 -8.77 6.03
CA THR A 24 -19.87 -9.52 4.91
C THR A 24 -21.17 -10.20 5.34
N LYS A 25 -22.10 -10.36 4.39
CA LYS A 25 -23.37 -11.02 4.67
C LYS A 25 -23.17 -12.53 4.85
N PRO A 26 -23.98 -13.22 5.68
CA PRO A 26 -23.89 -14.67 5.83
C PRO A 26 -24.06 -15.46 4.52
N ASN A 27 -24.81 -14.91 3.56
CA ASN A 27 -25.06 -15.53 2.26
C ASN A 27 -24.15 -14.97 1.14
N ASP A 28 -23.03 -14.34 1.50
CA ASP A 28 -22.08 -13.82 0.51
C ASP A 28 -21.48 -14.97 -0.33
N PRO A 29 -21.51 -14.93 -1.67
CA PRO A 29 -21.07 -16.06 -2.51
C PRO A 29 -19.61 -16.50 -2.32
N PHE A 30 -18.76 -15.61 -1.81
CA PHE A 30 -17.33 -15.86 -1.60
C PHE A 30 -17.01 -16.02 -0.10
N TYR A 31 -17.41 -15.06 0.73
CA TYR A 31 -17.08 -15.02 2.16
C TYR A 31 -17.88 -15.99 3.03
N SER A 32 -19.02 -16.52 2.55
CA SER A 32 -19.77 -17.55 3.29
C SER A 32 -19.13 -18.93 3.25
N LYS A 33 -18.13 -19.13 2.39
CA LYS A 33 -17.50 -20.43 2.13
C LYS A 33 -16.18 -20.58 2.90
N ASN A 34 -15.76 -21.82 3.10
CA ASN A 34 -14.42 -22.19 3.59
C ASN A 34 -14.02 -21.54 4.94
N ASN A 35 -14.96 -21.31 5.86
CA ASN A 35 -14.71 -20.70 7.18
C ASN A 35 -13.97 -19.35 7.10
N ARG A 36 -14.22 -18.57 6.04
CA ARG A 36 -13.66 -17.21 5.92
C ARG A 36 -14.24 -16.27 6.98
N PRO A 37 -13.47 -15.27 7.45
CA PRO A 37 -13.94 -14.30 8.42
C PRO A 37 -15.04 -13.45 7.78
N ASN A 38 -16.15 -13.29 8.50
CA ASN A 38 -17.28 -12.45 8.08
C ASN A 38 -17.10 -10.97 8.46
N CYS A 39 -15.99 -10.64 9.11
CA CYS A 39 -15.66 -9.30 9.56
C CYS A 39 -14.16 -9.05 9.40
N GLN A 40 -13.82 -7.90 8.82
CA GLN A 40 -12.45 -7.40 8.76
C GLN A 40 -12.36 -6.09 9.55
N SER A 41 -11.49 -6.08 10.56
CA SER A 41 -11.32 -4.93 11.44
C SER A 41 -10.71 -3.76 10.68
N VAL A 42 -11.42 -2.63 10.66
CA VAL A 42 -10.96 -1.36 10.08
C VAL A 42 -11.36 -0.25 11.03
N ILE A 43 -10.38 0.55 11.44
CA ILE A 43 -10.62 1.80 12.17
C ILE A 43 -10.76 2.97 11.18
N ARG A 44 -11.68 3.89 11.45
CA ARG A 44 -11.90 5.13 10.72
C ARG A 44 -10.68 6.02 10.85
N SER A 45 -10.43 6.79 9.80
CA SER A 45 -9.44 7.84 9.85
C SER A 45 -9.98 9.01 10.67
N ARG A 46 -9.11 9.65 11.43
CA ARG A 46 -9.50 10.78 12.28
C ARG A 46 -9.76 12.00 11.40
N GLN A 47 -10.89 12.66 11.59
CA GLN A 47 -11.15 13.93 10.92
C GLN A 47 -10.43 15.07 11.63
N ILE A 48 -9.74 15.90 10.86
CA ILE A 48 -9.09 17.12 11.35
C ILE A 48 -9.64 18.33 10.63
N LYS A 49 -9.75 19.46 11.32
CA LYS A 49 -9.99 20.74 10.66
C LYS A 49 -8.66 21.22 10.10
N LYS A 50 -8.54 21.43 8.78
CA LYS A 50 -7.29 21.96 8.21
C LYS A 50 -7.03 23.37 8.77
N PRO A 51 -5.93 23.61 9.50
CA PRO A 51 -5.55 24.96 9.86
C PRO A 51 -5.02 25.66 8.60
N ASN A 52 -5.73 26.70 8.14
CA ASN A 52 -5.32 27.61 7.06
C ASN A 52 -5.28 27.03 5.63
N SER A 53 -6.43 26.63 5.09
CA SER A 53 -6.61 26.63 3.62
C SER A 53 -6.64 28.08 3.14
N MET A 54 -5.53 28.55 2.55
CA MET A 54 -5.42 29.90 1.95
C MET A 54 -6.32 30.11 0.73
N THR A 55 -7.03 29.07 0.29
CA THR A 55 -8.07 29.15 -0.73
C THR A 55 -9.44 29.01 -0.08
N HIS A 56 -10.10 30.14 0.12
CA HIS A 56 -11.49 30.33 0.52
C HIS A 56 -12.39 29.08 0.50
N LYS A 57 -12.71 28.53 1.68
CA LYS A 57 -14.07 28.15 2.14
C LYS A 57 -14.02 27.62 3.59
N ARG A 58 -15.03 28.00 4.38
CA ARG A 58 -15.26 27.55 5.77
C ARG A 58 -15.18 26.02 5.86
N CYS A 59 -14.35 25.51 6.77
CA CYS A 59 -14.32 24.11 7.22
C CYS A 59 -14.11 23.05 6.12
N GLU A 60 -12.93 23.02 5.48
CA GLU A 60 -12.48 21.77 4.88
C GLU A 60 -12.09 20.78 5.99
N ILE A 61 -12.86 19.71 6.10
CA ILE A 61 -12.54 18.55 6.93
C ILE A 61 -11.44 17.78 6.21
N GLY A 62 -10.22 17.82 6.75
CA GLY A 62 -9.13 16.95 6.37
C GLY A 62 -9.23 15.61 7.09
N VAL A 63 -8.47 14.64 6.60
CA VAL A 63 -8.37 13.32 7.23
C VAL A 63 -6.93 13.14 7.71
N GLU A 64 -6.77 12.98 9.01
CA GLU A 64 -5.51 12.59 9.62
C GLU A 64 -5.37 11.08 9.53
N ASN A 65 -4.32 10.64 8.87
CA ASN A 65 -3.94 9.25 8.85
C ASN A 65 -3.16 8.92 10.14
N SER A 66 -3.87 8.68 11.24
CA SER A 66 -3.27 8.21 12.50
C SER A 66 -2.64 6.82 12.35
N ASN A 67 -3.19 5.99 11.45
CA ASN A 67 -2.57 4.77 10.95
C ASN A 67 -1.59 5.09 9.82
N SER A 68 -0.54 5.85 10.14
CA SER A 68 0.58 6.04 9.22
C SER A 68 1.26 4.71 8.95
N ALA A 69 0.77 3.96 7.96
CA ALA A 69 1.72 3.27 7.10
C ALA A 69 2.58 4.41 6.53
N TRP A 70 3.84 4.44 6.93
CA TRP A 70 4.85 5.25 6.27
C TRP A 70 4.66 5.00 4.78
N ILE A 71 4.27 6.02 4.01
CA ILE A 71 4.35 5.93 2.55
C ILE A 71 5.83 5.75 2.30
N ASP A 72 6.25 4.52 2.02
CA ASP A 72 7.63 4.22 1.68
C ASP A 72 7.91 4.84 0.32
N ALA A 73 8.34 6.10 0.36
CA ALA A 73 8.78 6.83 -0.80
C ALA A 73 10.26 6.57 -1.05
N SER A 74 10.69 5.31 -0.96
CA SER A 74 12.08 4.87 -1.17
C SER A 74 12.63 5.24 -2.55
N PHE A 75 11.74 5.53 -3.50
CA PHE A 75 12.08 6.14 -4.79
C PHE A 75 12.40 7.65 -4.73
N LEU A 76 12.35 8.31 -3.56
CA LEU A 76 12.67 9.72 -3.33
C LEU A 76 13.90 9.94 -2.45
N TYR A 77 14.20 9.03 -1.52
CA TYR A 77 15.32 9.13 -0.58
C TYR A 77 16.39 8.08 -0.85
N GLY A 78 17.65 8.48 -0.69
CA GLY A 78 18.81 7.62 -0.86
C GLY A 78 19.79 7.77 0.30
N SER A 79 20.61 6.74 0.52
CA SER A 79 21.65 6.73 1.56
C SER A 79 22.71 7.82 1.40
N THR A 80 22.91 8.32 0.18
CA THR A 80 23.83 9.41 -0.12
C THR A 80 23.10 10.54 -0.84
N LYS A 81 23.61 11.77 -0.72
CA LYS A 81 23.10 12.93 -1.45
C LYS A 81 23.05 12.65 -2.96
N LYS A 82 24.11 12.08 -3.53
CA LYS A 82 24.17 11.70 -4.95
C LYS A 82 23.04 10.74 -5.34
N ARG A 83 22.74 9.74 -4.51
CA ARG A 83 21.63 8.80 -4.76
C ARG A 83 20.27 9.49 -4.63
N ALA A 84 20.06 10.30 -3.59
CA ALA A 84 18.82 11.05 -3.41
C ALA A 84 18.57 12.03 -4.58
N ASP A 85 19.59 12.77 -5.00
CA ASP A 85 19.52 13.71 -6.13
C ASP A 85 19.22 12.97 -7.44
N PHE A 86 19.80 11.78 -7.64
CA PHE A 86 19.48 10.90 -8.76
C PHE A 86 18.03 10.41 -8.73
N LEU A 87 17.55 9.91 -7.58
CA LEU A 87 16.18 9.40 -7.43
C LEU A 87 15.13 10.48 -7.73
N ARG A 88 15.40 11.71 -7.29
CA ARG A 88 14.57 12.90 -7.57
C ARG A 88 14.63 13.38 -9.02
N THR A 89 15.41 12.73 -9.90
CA THR A 89 15.30 12.96 -11.35
C THR A 89 14.11 12.23 -11.98
N PHE A 90 13.46 11.31 -11.26
CA PHE A 90 12.29 10.56 -11.71
C PHE A 90 12.51 9.82 -13.05
N LYS A 91 13.72 9.34 -13.33
CA LYS A 91 14.03 8.67 -14.61
C LYS A 91 13.60 7.22 -14.71
N GLU A 92 13.57 6.51 -13.59
CA GLU A 92 13.39 5.06 -13.58
C GLU A 92 11.93 4.70 -13.30
N PHE A 93 11.46 4.95 -12.07
CA PHE A 93 10.15 4.49 -11.62
C PHE A 93 8.95 5.20 -12.27
N VAL A 94 8.91 6.54 -12.19
CA VAL A 94 7.72 7.32 -12.61
C VAL A 94 7.36 7.17 -14.09
N PRO A 95 8.30 7.22 -15.06
CA PRO A 95 7.97 7.07 -16.48
C PRO A 95 7.48 5.66 -16.80
N LYS A 96 7.93 4.64 -16.06
CA LYS A 96 7.47 3.25 -16.24
C LYS A 96 6.04 3.08 -15.76
N ILE A 97 5.65 3.71 -14.67
CA ILE A 97 4.27 3.69 -14.15
C ILE A 97 3.33 4.51 -15.03
N LEU A 98 3.75 5.70 -15.48
CA LEU A 98 2.91 6.58 -16.31
C LEU A 98 2.71 6.07 -17.74
N GLY A 99 3.60 5.19 -18.22
CA GLY A 99 3.56 4.67 -19.58
C GLY A 99 4.05 5.63 -20.66
N LYS A 100 4.21 5.10 -21.87
CA LYS A 100 4.62 5.89 -23.04
C LYS A 100 3.50 6.86 -23.41
N GLY A 101 3.84 8.13 -23.69
CA GLY A 101 2.87 9.14 -24.13
C GLY A 101 2.19 9.93 -23.00
N SER A 102 2.63 9.76 -21.75
CA SER A 102 2.13 10.59 -20.64
C SER A 102 2.38 12.08 -20.91
N LYS A 103 1.33 12.89 -20.75
CA LYS A 103 1.40 14.36 -20.84
C LYS A 103 2.05 15.00 -19.62
N LEU A 104 2.33 14.22 -18.57
CA LEU A 104 3.01 14.70 -17.39
C LEU A 104 4.49 14.93 -17.73
N HIS A 105 4.84 16.20 -17.95
CA HIS A 105 6.22 16.60 -18.17
C HIS A 105 6.95 16.55 -16.83
N LEU A 106 7.71 15.48 -16.61
CA LEU A 106 8.66 15.46 -15.51
C LEU A 106 9.70 16.56 -15.77
N PRO A 107 10.10 17.34 -14.76
CA PRO A 107 10.99 18.50 -14.91
C PRO A 107 12.44 18.12 -15.27
N TYR A 108 12.65 16.94 -15.86
CA TYR A 108 13.97 16.46 -16.23
C TYR A 108 14.57 17.31 -17.36
N ARG A 109 15.47 18.21 -16.97
CA ARG A 109 16.42 18.90 -17.84
C ARG A 109 17.80 18.76 -17.20
N GLN A 110 18.66 17.94 -17.82
CA GLN A 110 20.07 17.66 -17.46
C GLN A 110 20.52 18.09 -16.04
N GLY A 111 20.62 17.11 -15.13
CA GLY A 111 21.15 17.29 -13.77
C GLY A 111 20.08 17.55 -12.70
N TYR A 112 20.47 17.42 -11.43
CA TYR A 112 19.67 17.89 -10.31
C TYR A 112 19.87 19.40 -10.19
N LYS A 113 18.88 20.18 -10.61
CA LYS A 113 18.80 21.62 -10.32
C LYS A 113 17.74 21.81 -9.24
N ASN A 114 18.05 22.64 -8.24
CA ASN A 114 17.10 22.98 -7.20
C ASN A 114 16.00 23.89 -7.79
N TYR A 115 14.92 23.28 -8.26
CA TYR A 115 13.73 23.97 -8.76
C TYR A 115 12.68 24.19 -7.66
N TYR A 116 13.10 24.20 -6.38
CA TYR A 116 12.19 24.40 -5.27
C TYR A 116 11.42 25.71 -5.45
N LYS A 117 10.10 25.60 -5.50
CA LYS A 117 9.18 26.73 -5.54
C LYS A 117 8.47 26.77 -4.19
N PRO A 118 8.74 27.75 -3.32
CA PRO A 118 8.19 27.79 -1.96
C PRO A 118 6.66 27.94 -1.93
N ARG A 119 6.06 28.36 -3.04
CA ARG A 119 4.60 28.53 -3.18
C ARG A 119 3.88 27.28 -3.72
N VAL A 120 4.60 26.21 -4.04
CA VAL A 120 3.99 24.95 -4.46
C VAL A 120 3.63 24.16 -3.21
N ASP A 121 2.36 23.78 -3.10
CA ASP A 121 1.94 22.85 -2.06
C ASP A 121 2.49 21.46 -2.36
N GLY A 122 3.36 20.97 -1.46
CA GLY A 122 3.95 19.63 -1.53
C GLY A 122 3.13 18.56 -0.80
N SER A 123 1.93 18.90 -0.31
CA SER A 123 1.05 17.95 0.34
C SER A 123 0.57 16.86 -0.63
N VAL A 124 0.44 15.64 -0.12
CA VAL A 124 -0.10 14.52 -0.89
C VAL A 124 -1.62 14.64 -0.90
N SER A 125 -2.23 14.61 -2.09
CA SER A 125 -3.68 14.64 -2.21
C SER A 125 -4.31 13.38 -1.61
N ILE A 126 -5.53 13.51 -1.09
CA ILE A 126 -6.25 12.38 -0.50
C ILE A 126 -6.54 11.31 -1.55
N GLU A 127 -6.80 11.71 -2.79
CA GLU A 127 -7.02 10.82 -3.92
C GLU A 127 -5.78 9.98 -4.20
N PHE A 128 -4.60 10.60 -4.21
CA PHE A 128 -3.34 9.89 -4.44
C PHE A 128 -3.03 8.91 -3.31
N ALA A 129 -3.13 9.33 -2.05
CA ALA A 129 -2.84 8.48 -0.89
C ALA A 129 -3.84 7.33 -0.72
N THR A 130 -5.11 7.56 -1.08
CA THR A 130 -6.20 6.61 -0.80
C THR A 130 -6.44 5.64 -1.95
N ALA A 131 -6.27 6.10 -3.20
CA ALA A 131 -6.55 5.29 -4.39
C ALA A 131 -5.39 5.29 -5.41
N GLY A 132 -4.87 6.47 -5.77
CA GLY A 132 -3.92 6.61 -6.89
C GLY A 132 -2.62 5.83 -6.73
N PHE A 133 -2.05 5.79 -5.53
CA PHE A 133 -0.80 5.07 -5.24
C PHE A 133 -1.03 3.68 -4.64
N ARG A 134 -2.25 3.15 -4.70
CA ARG A 134 -2.57 1.78 -4.25
C ARG A 134 -2.23 0.76 -5.33
N LEU A 135 -0.94 0.64 -5.60
CA LEU A 135 -0.37 -0.28 -6.59
C LEU A 135 -0.36 -1.75 -6.13
N HIS A 136 -1.28 -2.12 -5.22
CA HIS A 136 -1.31 -3.41 -4.54
C HIS A 136 -1.54 -4.61 -5.47
N SER A 137 -2.10 -4.41 -6.67
CA SER A 137 -2.25 -5.49 -7.65
C SER A 137 -0.94 -5.92 -8.33
N LEU A 138 0.12 -5.10 -8.23
CA LEU A 138 1.48 -5.46 -8.67
C LEU A 138 2.13 -6.55 -7.80
N ILE A 139 1.57 -6.82 -6.62
CA ILE A 139 2.16 -7.76 -5.65
C ILE A 139 1.91 -9.20 -6.11
N SER A 140 3.00 -9.93 -6.33
CA SER A 140 2.98 -11.33 -6.75
C SER A 140 2.56 -12.26 -5.62
N SER A 141 2.08 -13.45 -5.97
CA SER A 141 1.73 -14.51 -5.01
C SER A 141 2.97 -15.13 -4.35
N TRP A 142 4.10 -15.13 -5.06
CA TRP A 142 5.38 -15.67 -4.61
C TRP A 142 6.54 -14.89 -5.23
N TYR A 143 7.71 -15.05 -4.61
CA TYR A 143 8.99 -14.53 -5.06
C TYR A 143 9.96 -15.68 -5.26
N ASP A 144 10.65 -15.71 -6.39
CA ASP A 144 11.64 -16.73 -6.70
C ASP A 144 12.90 -16.51 -5.85
N LEU A 145 13.43 -17.58 -5.27
CA LEU A 145 14.74 -17.58 -4.62
C LEU A 145 15.78 -18.08 -5.63
N VAL A 146 16.73 -17.22 -5.97
CA VAL A 146 17.68 -17.45 -7.07
C VAL A 146 19.11 -17.58 -6.54
N ASP A 147 19.79 -18.67 -6.88
CA ASP A 147 21.16 -18.94 -6.44
C ASP A 147 22.21 -18.00 -7.08
N SER A 148 23.47 -18.14 -6.67
CA SER A 148 24.60 -17.37 -7.23
C SER A 148 24.87 -17.65 -8.71
N ASN A 149 24.36 -18.77 -9.25
CA ASN A 149 24.45 -19.13 -10.67
C ASN A 149 23.22 -18.67 -11.46
N TYR A 150 22.37 -17.83 -10.87
CA TYR A 150 21.13 -17.31 -11.46
C TYR A 150 20.12 -18.40 -11.82
N ARG A 151 20.05 -19.48 -11.03
CA ARG A 151 19.06 -20.55 -11.16
C ARG A 151 18.04 -20.47 -10.04
N VAL A 152 16.76 -20.69 -10.38
CA VAL A 152 15.68 -20.72 -9.40
C VAL A 152 15.82 -21.96 -8.51
N LYS A 153 16.02 -21.76 -7.21
CA LYS A 153 16.09 -22.82 -6.19
C LYS A 153 14.71 -23.22 -5.71
N SER A 154 13.89 -22.23 -5.38
CA SER A 154 12.57 -22.42 -4.76
C SER A 154 11.75 -21.14 -4.85
N LYS A 155 10.53 -21.18 -4.32
CA LYS A 155 9.59 -20.05 -4.26
C LYS A 155 9.27 -19.72 -2.81
N LEU A 156 9.16 -18.43 -2.52
CA LEU A 156 8.80 -17.90 -1.22
C LEU A 156 7.45 -17.20 -1.31
N HIS A 157 6.46 -17.68 -0.57
CA HIS A 157 5.15 -17.03 -0.52
C HIS A 157 5.18 -15.82 0.42
N LEU A 158 4.44 -14.77 0.07
CA LEU A 158 4.37 -13.55 0.87
C LEU A 158 3.79 -13.83 2.27
N ARG A 159 2.74 -14.67 2.36
CA ARG A 159 2.12 -15.04 3.64
C ARG A 159 3.07 -15.65 4.67
N ASP A 160 4.16 -16.27 4.23
CA ASP A 160 5.09 -16.97 5.13
C ASP A 160 6.09 -16.03 5.80
N ILE A 161 6.34 -14.86 5.18
CA ILE A 161 7.35 -13.90 5.63
C ILE A 161 6.77 -12.59 6.16
N PHE A 162 5.57 -12.19 5.75
CA PHE A 162 5.05 -10.84 6.01
C PHE A 162 5.04 -10.47 7.50
N ARG A 163 4.73 -11.43 8.38
CA ARG A 163 4.73 -11.26 9.85
C ARG A 163 5.87 -11.96 10.56
N SER A 164 6.72 -12.67 9.82
CA SER A 164 7.83 -13.45 10.37
C SER A 164 9.06 -13.32 9.45
N PRO A 165 9.68 -12.13 9.38
CA PRO A 165 10.76 -11.87 8.43
C PRO A 165 12.08 -12.56 8.81
N LEU A 166 12.17 -13.16 10.00
CA LEU A 166 13.41 -13.79 10.51
C LEU A 166 13.94 -14.89 9.58
N GLY A 167 13.05 -15.58 8.86
CA GLY A 167 13.45 -16.57 7.87
C GLY A 167 14.30 -16.01 6.72
N LEU A 168 14.21 -14.71 6.44
CA LEU A 168 15.03 -14.06 5.42
C LEU A 168 16.52 -13.98 5.81
N LEU A 169 16.82 -13.98 7.11
CA LEU A 169 18.19 -13.89 7.61
C LEU A 169 18.92 -15.24 7.62
N ASN A 170 18.22 -16.32 7.31
CA ASN A 170 18.79 -17.66 7.33
C ASN A 170 19.62 -17.93 6.07
N GLY A 171 20.90 -18.18 6.25
CA GLY A 171 21.80 -18.57 5.15
C GLY A 171 21.81 -17.53 4.03
N THR A 172 21.51 -17.97 2.80
CA THR A 172 21.54 -17.14 1.59
C THR A 172 20.18 -16.58 1.19
N VAL A 173 19.12 -16.78 1.99
CA VAL A 173 17.73 -16.48 1.57
C VAL A 173 17.56 -15.01 1.16
N TYR A 174 18.16 -14.08 1.91
CA TYR A 174 18.12 -12.64 1.59
C TYR A 174 18.75 -12.32 0.23
N ASP A 175 19.95 -12.86 -0.05
CA ASP A 175 20.60 -12.62 -1.34
C ASP A 175 19.84 -13.31 -2.47
N ASP A 176 19.31 -14.50 -2.21
CA ASP A 176 18.57 -15.29 -3.18
C ASP A 176 17.26 -14.58 -3.60
N ILE A 177 16.54 -13.96 -2.66
CA ILE A 177 15.35 -13.14 -2.98
C ILE A 177 15.73 -11.85 -3.70
N MET A 178 16.87 -11.22 -3.37
CA MET A 178 17.33 -10.01 -4.08
C MET A 178 17.66 -10.31 -5.54
N ARG A 179 18.31 -11.45 -5.83
CA ARG A 179 18.52 -11.92 -7.20
C ARG A 179 17.18 -12.23 -7.89
N GLY A 180 16.26 -12.88 -7.18
CA GLY A 180 14.91 -13.13 -7.66
C GLY A 180 14.15 -11.86 -8.05
N MET A 181 14.11 -10.86 -7.17
CA MET A 181 13.44 -9.58 -7.44
C MET A 181 14.06 -8.79 -8.61
N ALA A 182 15.34 -9.01 -8.92
CA ALA A 182 15.99 -8.41 -10.07
C ALA A 182 15.64 -9.09 -11.41
N GLN A 183 15.20 -10.37 -11.38
CA GLN A 183 14.89 -11.16 -12.58
C GLN A 183 13.39 -11.34 -12.81
N GLN A 184 12.65 -11.54 -11.73
CA GLN A 184 11.23 -11.84 -11.76
C GLN A 184 10.44 -10.58 -12.14
N PRO A 185 9.57 -10.64 -13.16
CA PRO A 185 8.69 -9.53 -13.47
C PRO A 185 7.65 -9.33 -12.35
N LEU A 186 7.23 -8.08 -12.16
CA LEU A 186 6.08 -7.75 -11.33
C LEU A 186 4.80 -8.39 -11.89
N LYS A 187 3.80 -8.58 -11.03
CA LYS A 187 2.45 -8.91 -11.50
C LYS A 187 1.89 -7.74 -12.30
N GLU A 188 1.04 -8.05 -13.28
CA GLU A 188 0.37 -7.04 -14.09
C GLU A 188 -0.54 -6.14 -13.24
N PHE A 189 -0.49 -4.82 -13.51
CA PHE A 189 -1.35 -3.86 -12.85
C PHE A 189 -2.74 -3.86 -13.47
N ASN A 190 -3.66 -4.61 -12.88
CA ASN A 190 -5.05 -4.70 -13.30
C ASN A 190 -5.99 -4.84 -12.09
N ASN A 191 -7.26 -5.15 -12.33
CA ASN A 191 -8.29 -5.37 -11.30
C ASN A 191 -8.25 -6.79 -10.68
N ILE A 192 -7.23 -7.60 -11.00
CA ILE A 192 -7.10 -8.97 -10.52
C ILE A 192 -6.00 -9.03 -9.45
N TYR A 193 -6.42 -9.24 -8.21
CA TYR A 193 -5.52 -9.39 -7.07
C TYR A 193 -5.13 -10.86 -6.86
N THR A 194 -3.98 -11.08 -6.24
CA THR A 194 -3.57 -12.42 -5.81
C THR A 194 -4.27 -12.81 -4.51
N PRO A 195 -4.49 -14.12 -4.27
CA PRO A 195 -4.98 -14.60 -2.98
C PRO A 195 -4.11 -14.19 -1.78
N GLU A 196 -2.80 -13.96 -1.97
CA GLU A 196 -1.94 -13.39 -0.92
C GLU A 196 -2.43 -12.03 -0.43
N MET A 197 -3.04 -11.23 -1.32
CA MET A 197 -3.51 -9.88 -1.02
C MET A 197 -4.98 -9.84 -0.60
N THR A 198 -5.82 -10.75 -1.10
CA THR A 198 -7.27 -10.77 -0.81
C THR A 198 -7.68 -11.76 0.27
N GLU A 199 -6.85 -12.75 0.59
CA GLU A 199 -7.22 -13.83 1.52
C GLU A 199 -6.24 -14.05 2.66
N TRP A 200 -4.94 -13.85 2.41
CA TRP A 200 -3.88 -14.19 3.38
C TRP A 200 -3.04 -13.00 3.84
N MET A 201 -3.43 -11.78 3.47
CA MET A 201 -2.67 -10.59 3.82
C MET A 201 -2.59 -10.47 5.34
N LEU A 202 -1.38 -10.34 5.90
CA LEU A 202 -1.18 -10.20 7.34
C LEU A 202 -1.81 -11.33 8.19
N ARG A 203 -2.03 -12.51 7.61
CA ARG A 203 -2.53 -13.70 8.32
C ARG A 203 -1.70 -13.99 9.57
N LYS A 204 -2.37 -14.39 10.65
CA LYS A 204 -1.75 -14.87 11.89
C LYS A 204 -1.66 -16.40 11.81
N GLY A 205 -0.49 -17.01 12.00
CA GLY A 205 -0.35 -18.46 12.00
C GLY A 205 -0.65 -19.17 10.67
N SER A 206 -0.74 -20.50 10.70
CA SER A 206 -0.76 -21.36 9.51
C SER A 206 -2.14 -21.76 8.99
N ASN A 207 -3.22 -21.53 9.75
CA ASN A 207 -4.59 -21.92 9.38
C ASN A 207 -5.59 -20.76 9.38
N ASP A 208 -5.17 -19.54 9.75
CA ASP A 208 -6.11 -18.42 9.82
C ASP A 208 -6.29 -17.78 8.44
N PHE A 209 -7.38 -17.06 8.23
CA PHE A 209 -7.46 -16.12 7.11
C PHE A 209 -6.82 -14.79 7.49
N GLY A 210 -6.26 -14.12 6.49
CA GLY A 210 -5.79 -12.76 6.61
C GLY A 210 -6.87 -11.73 6.29
N PHE A 211 -6.42 -10.53 6.01
CA PHE A 211 -7.24 -9.43 5.52
C PHE A 211 -7.39 -9.48 4.00
N ASP A 212 -8.45 -8.84 3.51
CA ASP A 212 -8.61 -8.52 2.10
C ASP A 212 -8.23 -7.05 1.86
N ILE A 213 -7.08 -6.82 1.24
CA ILE A 213 -6.61 -5.47 0.97
C ILE A 213 -7.51 -4.72 -0.01
N ALA A 214 -8.18 -5.41 -0.94
CA ALA A 214 -9.06 -4.79 -1.91
C ALA A 214 -10.32 -4.27 -1.20
N ALA A 215 -10.94 -5.11 -0.35
CA ALA A 215 -12.08 -4.70 0.47
C ALA A 215 -11.73 -3.54 1.41
N ILE A 216 -10.58 -3.62 2.09
CA ILE A 216 -10.09 -2.54 2.97
C ILE A 216 -9.83 -1.25 2.19
N THR A 217 -9.25 -1.33 0.99
CA THR A 217 -8.97 -0.15 0.16
C THR A 217 -10.28 0.53 -0.28
N ILE A 218 -11.28 -0.25 -0.68
CA ILE A 218 -12.62 0.27 -1.00
C ILE A 218 -13.26 0.93 0.22
N GLN A 219 -13.19 0.26 1.39
CA GLN A 219 -13.75 0.80 2.62
C GLN A 219 -13.05 2.10 3.04
N ARG A 220 -11.73 2.18 2.86
CA ARG A 220 -10.94 3.40 3.10
C ARG A 220 -11.32 4.52 2.13
N GLY A 221 -11.58 4.21 0.86
CA GLY A 221 -12.11 5.17 -0.11
C GLY A 221 -13.44 5.79 0.32
N ARG A 222 -14.35 4.98 0.88
CA ARG A 222 -15.63 5.44 1.45
C ARG A 222 -15.44 6.29 2.70
N ASP A 223 -14.59 5.84 3.61
CA ASP A 223 -14.22 6.56 4.85
C ASP A 223 -13.66 7.96 4.54
N HIS A 224 -12.83 8.05 3.50
CA HIS A 224 -12.22 9.30 3.02
C HIS A 224 -13.12 10.10 2.05
N GLN A 225 -14.35 9.63 1.79
CA GLN A 225 -15.32 10.28 0.91
C GLN A 225 -14.76 10.62 -0.48
N LEU A 226 -13.98 9.69 -1.05
CA LEU A 226 -13.53 9.84 -2.43
C LEU A 226 -14.73 9.97 -3.36
N LYS A 227 -14.65 10.88 -4.33
CA LYS A 227 -15.67 11.01 -5.37
C LYS A 227 -15.80 9.71 -6.17
N GLY A 228 -16.96 9.52 -6.79
CA GLY A 228 -17.17 8.41 -7.72
C GLY A 228 -16.32 8.54 -8.98
N TYR A 229 -16.10 7.42 -9.68
CA TYR A 229 -15.26 7.36 -10.88
C TYR A 229 -15.61 8.41 -11.94
N THR A 230 -16.91 8.64 -12.21
CA THR A 230 -17.39 9.57 -13.25
C THR A 230 -17.19 11.05 -12.90
N ALA A 231 -16.78 11.37 -11.67
CA ALA A 231 -16.55 12.74 -11.23
C ALA A 231 -15.07 13.18 -11.37
N TYR A 232 -14.18 12.30 -11.83
CA TYR A 232 -12.78 12.56 -12.15
C TYR A 232 -12.56 12.56 -13.66
#